data_AF-A0A5M9MXT0-F1
#
_entry.id   AF-A0A5M9MXT0-F1
#
_cell.length_a   1.000
_cell.length_b   1.000
_cell.length_c   1.000
_cell.angle_alpha   90.00
_cell.angle_beta   90.00
_cell.angle_gamma   90.00
#
_symmetry.space_group_name_H-M   'P 1'
#
loop_
_entity.id
_entity.type
_entity.pdbx_description
1 polymer ?
#
loop_
_entity_poly.entity_id
_entity_poly.type
_entity_poly.pdbx_seq_one_letter_code
_entity_poly.pdbx_strand_id
1 'polypeptide(L)' 'MQCYQVHPAKWLHKLPDNVSYAEGALLEPLSVVMHGIRTEGLTLGKGVVVCGAGLVGLIALAAARASGAHPIVIMDLEPH' A
#
# COMPACT_ATOMS: atom_id res chain seq x y z
N MET A 1 -19.32 -8.11 -10.70
CA MET A 1 -18.29 -9.12 -10.37
C MET A 1 -18.24 -10.15 -11.48
N GLN A 2 -17.07 -10.40 -12.04
CA GLN A 2 -16.86 -11.49 -13.02
C GLN A 2 -16.20 -12.67 -12.31
N CYS A 3 -16.57 -13.89 -12.67
CA CYS A 3 -15.99 -15.11 -12.06
C CYS A 3 -14.68 -15.54 -12.73
N TYR A 4 -14.36 -14.98 -13.90
CA TYR A 4 -13.15 -15.27 -14.67
C TYR A 4 -12.67 -14.00 -15.37
N GLN A 5 -11.35 -13.83 -15.42
CA GLN A 5 -10.71 -12.74 -16.15
C GLN A 5 -9.51 -13.29 -16.91
N VAL A 6 -9.40 -12.90 -18.18
CA VAL A 6 -8.23 -13.24 -19.01
C VAL A 6 -7.25 -12.08 -18.94
N HIS A 7 -5.99 -12.38 -18.60
CA HIS A 7 -4.92 -11.38 -18.56
C HIS A 7 -3.65 -11.94 -19.22
N PRO A 8 -2.85 -11.12 -19.93
CA PRO A 8 -1.60 -11.58 -20.51
C PRO A 8 -0.65 -12.11 -19.44
N ALA A 9 -0.08 -13.30 -19.68
CA ALA A 9 0.79 -13.99 -18.72
C ALA A 9 2.00 -13.16 -18.26
N LYS A 10 2.50 -12.25 -19.11
CA LYS A 10 3.64 -11.37 -18.81
C LYS A 10 3.40 -10.41 -17.63
N TRP A 11 2.15 -10.20 -17.23
CA TRP A 11 1.76 -9.31 -16.13
C TRP A 11 1.28 -10.09 -14.89
N LEU A 12 1.29 -11.42 -14.94
CA LEU A 12 0.87 -12.25 -13.82
C LEU A 12 2.09 -12.57 -12.95
N HIS A 13 1.95 -12.30 -11.66
CA HIS A 13 2.95 -12.64 -10.65
C HIS A 13 2.41 -13.77 -9.79
N LYS A 14 3.16 -14.88 -9.68
CA LYS A 14 2.76 -16.00 -8.84
C LYS A 14 2.86 -15.61 -7.38
N LEU A 15 1.77 -15.77 -6.63
CA LEU A 15 1.76 -15.55 -5.19
C LEU A 15 2.56 -16.67 -4.49
N PRO A 16 3.38 -16.34 -3.47
CA PRO A 16 3.97 -17.34 -2.59
C PRO A 16 2.90 -18.15 -1.83
N ASP A 17 3.21 -19.39 -1.48
CA ASP A 17 2.26 -20.30 -0.81
C ASP A 17 1.81 -19.81 0.57
N ASN A 18 2.59 -18.93 1.20
CA ASN A 18 2.30 -18.33 2.50
C ASN A 18 1.50 -17.02 2.42
N VAL A 19 1.07 -16.61 1.22
CA VAL A 19 0.27 -15.39 1.01
C VAL A 19 -1.14 -15.78 0.58
N SER A 20 -2.13 -15.37 1.36
CA SER A 20 -3.54 -15.61 1.05
C SER A 20 -4.02 -14.77 -0.15
N TYR A 21 -5.14 -15.16 -0.77
CA TYR A 21 -5.74 -14.34 -1.84
C TYR A 21 -6.19 -12.96 -1.36
N ALA A 22 -6.63 -12.84 -0.10
CA ALA A 22 -7.02 -11.56 0.48
C ALA A 22 -5.80 -10.62 0.62
N GLU A 23 -4.67 -11.14 1.08
CA GLU A 23 -3.41 -10.37 1.13
C GLU A 23 -2.88 -10.06 -0.27
N GLY A 24 -2.96 -11.02 -1.19
CA GLY A 24 -2.57 -10.85 -2.59
C GLY A 24 -3.35 -9.74 -3.29
N ALA A 25 -4.64 -9.56 -2.95
CA ALA A 25 -5.45 -8.47 -3.49
C ALA A 25 -4.95 -7.08 -3.07
N LEU A 26 -4.21 -6.97 -1.96
CA LEU A 26 -3.63 -5.71 -1.49
C LEU A 26 -2.33 -5.34 -2.21
N LEU A 27 -1.74 -6.25 -2.99
CA LEU A 27 -0.47 -5.99 -3.69
C LEU A 27 -0.59 -4.85 -4.71
N GLU A 28 -1.73 -4.73 -5.37
CA GLU A 28 -1.98 -3.65 -6.33
C GLU A 28 -1.95 -2.27 -5.65
N PRO A 29 -2.78 -1.98 -4.62
CA PRO A 29 -2.73 -0.67 -3.97
C PRO A 29 -1.41 -0.44 -3.22
N LEU A 30 -0.79 -1.49 -2.69
CA LEU A 30 0.56 -1.40 -2.11
C LEU A 30 1.60 -0.97 -3.14
N SER A 31 1.51 -1.45 -4.39
CA SER A 31 2.48 -1.08 -5.44
C SER A 31 2.47 0.42 -5.74
N VAL A 32 1.29 1.05 -5.72
CA VAL A 32 1.11 2.50 -5.91
C VAL A 32 1.75 3.28 -4.76
N VAL A 33 1.51 2.85 -3.52
CA VAL A 33 2.11 3.44 -2.32
C VAL A 33 3.64 3.34 -2.35
N MET A 34 4.17 2.15 -2.67
CA MET A 34 5.61 1.92 -2.74
C MET A 34 6.28 2.77 -3.83
N HIS A 35 5.60 2.97 -4.97
CA HIS A 35 6.06 3.89 -6.00
C HIS A 35 6.15 5.32 -5.46
N GLY A 36 5.11 5.82 -4.77
CA GLY A 36 5.12 7.15 -4.17
C GLY A 36 6.25 7.35 -3.14
N ILE A 37 6.40 6.40 -2.21
CA ILE A 37 7.47 6.40 -1.20
C ILE A 37 8.86 6.47 -1.86
N ARG A 38 9.07 5.71 -2.95
CA ARG A 38 10.33 5.70 -3.69
C ARG A 38 10.60 7.02 -4.41
N THR A 39 9.56 7.61 -5.00
CA THR A 39 9.65 8.90 -5.70
C THR A 39 9.94 10.05 -4.76
N GLU A 40 9.34 10.06 -3.56
CA GLU A 40 9.52 11.11 -2.54
C GLU A 40 10.77 10.93 -1.67
N GLY A 41 11.51 9.84 -1.87
CA GLY A 41 12.73 9.54 -1.12
C GLY A 41 12.49 9.52 0.39
N LEU A 42 11.49 8.76 0.85
CA LEU A 42 11.26 8.59 2.27
C LEU A 42 12.43 7.85 2.92
N THR A 43 13.01 8.45 3.96
CA THR A 43 14.17 7.92 4.68
C THR A 43 13.87 7.75 6.16
N LEU A 44 14.71 6.98 6.85
CA LEU A 44 14.61 6.74 8.28
C LEU A 44 14.52 8.06 9.07
N GLY A 45 13.56 8.14 9.99
CA GLY A 45 13.35 9.31 10.85
C GLY A 45 12.79 10.55 10.14
N LYS A 46 12.39 10.45 8.87
CA LYS A 46 11.67 11.52 8.19
C LYS A 46 10.19 11.49 8.60
N GLY A 47 9.64 12.64 8.94
CA GLY A 47 8.22 12.78 9.30
C GLY A 47 7.30 12.66 8.08
N VAL A 48 6.12 12.08 8.26
CA VAL A 48 5.12 11.86 7.19
C VAL A 48 3.72 12.24 7.67
N VAL A 49 2.96 12.89 6.79
CA VAL A 49 1.52 13.09 6.95
C VAL A 49 0.80 12.30 5.86
N VAL A 50 -0.12 11.44 6.28
CA VAL A 50 -1.02 10.69 5.40
C VAL A 50 -2.39 11.37 5.40
N CYS A 51 -2.82 11.81 4.23
CA CYS A 51 -4.13 12.44 4.05
C CYS A 51 -5.14 11.39 3.56
N GLY A 52 -6.09 11.02 4.42
CA GLY A 52 -7.06 9.96 4.23
C GLY A 52 -6.70 8.69 4.99
N ALA A 53 -7.67 8.15 5.72
CA ALA A 53 -7.66 6.90 6.48
C ALA A 53 -8.50 5.79 5.81
N GLY A 54 -8.82 5.94 4.53
CA GLY A 54 -9.32 4.85 3.68
C GLY A 54 -8.25 3.80 3.36
N LEU A 55 -8.62 2.78 2.56
CA LEU A 55 -7.77 1.62 2.25
C LEU A 55 -6.33 2.00 1.85
N VAL A 56 -6.16 2.89 0.86
CA VAL A 56 -4.84 3.31 0.37
C VAL A 56 -4.06 4.08 1.44
N GLY A 57 -4.75 4.91 2.23
CA GLY A 57 -4.16 5.67 3.32
C GLY A 57 -3.63 4.79 4.45
N LEU A 58 -4.37 3.75 4.83
CA LEU A 58 -3.93 2.78 5.82
C LEU A 58 -2.74 1.94 5.32
N ILE A 59 -2.73 1.57 4.04
CA ILE A 59 -1.58 0.91 3.41
C ILE A 59 -0.37 1.85 3.39
N ALA A 60 -0.55 3.14 3.08
CA ALA A 60 0.50 4.15 3.12
C ALA A 60 1.07 4.35 4.53
N LEU A 61 0.21 4.40 5.55
CA LEU A 61 0.61 4.44 6.95
C LEU A 61 1.47 3.23 7.33
N ALA A 62 1.02 2.02 6.98
CA ALA A 62 1.76 0.79 7.25
C ALA A 62 3.12 0.77 6.53
N ALA A 63 3.17 1.15 5.26
CA ALA A 63 4.39 1.20 4.46
C ALA A 63 5.37 2.29 4.95
N ALA A 64 4.87 3.47 5.34
CA ALA A 64 5.69 4.54 5.92
C ALA A 64 6.30 4.10 7.25
N ARG A 65 5.52 3.43 8.11
CA ARG A 65 6.02 2.86 9.37
C ARG A 65 7.07 1.78 9.13
N ALA A 66 6.85 0.88 8.19
CA ALA A 66 7.82 -0.14 7.82
C ALA A 66 9.12 0.46 7.25
N SER A 67 9.04 1.64 6.62
CA SER A 67 10.19 2.41 6.13
C SER A 67 10.95 3.15 7.23
N GLY A 68 10.49 3.08 8.48
CA GLY A 68 11.08 3.76 9.65
C GLY A 68 10.86 5.28 9.67
N ALA A 69 9.82 5.76 8.99
CA ALA A 69 9.39 7.15 9.10
C ALA A 69 8.93 7.47 10.52
N HIS A 70 9.29 8.65 11.01
CA HIS A 70 8.87 9.13 12.32
C HIS A 70 9.04 10.65 12.42
N PRO A 71 8.09 11.40 13.00
CA PRO A 71 6.75 10.98 13.39
C PRO A 71 5.84 10.70 12.18
N ILE A 72 4.79 9.89 12.37
CA ILE A 72 3.77 9.66 11.34
C ILE A 72 2.43 10.16 11.86
N VAL A 73 1.75 10.97 11.05
CA VAL A 73 0.41 11.50 11.33
C VAL A 73 -0.52 11.05 10.22
N ILE A 74 -1.72 10.61 10.56
CA ILE A 74 -2.79 10.35 9.60
C ILE A 74 -3.97 11.26 9.93
N MET A 75 -4.59 11.85 8.91
CA MET A 75 -5.76 12.71 9.06
C MET A 75 -6.86 12.25 8.11
N ASP A 76 -8.10 12.27 8.57
CA ASP A 76 -9.28 12.08 7.75
C ASP A 76 -10.33 13.13 8.15
N LEU A 77 -11.23 13.45 7.22
CA LEU A 77 -12.40 14.29 7.46
C LEU A 77 -13.56 13.47 8.04
N GLU A 78 -13.61 12.19 7.71
CA GLU A 78 -14.66 11.30 8.19
C GLU A 78 -14.28 10.81 9.60
N PRO A 79 -15.15 11.00 10.62
CA PRO A 79 -14.86 10.57 11.97
C PRO A 79 -15.00 9.05 12.16
N HIS A 80 -15.41 8.31 11.11
CA HIS A 80 -15.71 6.88 11.16
C HIS A 80 -15.21 6.18 9.89
#